data_AF-A0A4Q1QKM1-F1
#
_entry.id   AF-A0A4Q1QKM1-F1
#
_cell.length_a   1.000
_cell.length_b   1.000
_cell.length_c   1.000
_cell.angle_alpha   90.00
_cell.angle_beta   90.00
_cell.angle_gamma   90.00
#
_symmetry.space_group_name_H-M   'P 1'
#
loop_
_entity.id
_entity.type
_entity.pdbx_description
1 polymer ?
#
loop_
_entity_poly.entity_id
_entity_poly.type
_entity_poly.pdbx_seq_one_letter_code
_entity_poly.pdbx_strand_id
1 'polypeptide(L)'
;MFDVIYLSFGLAAWLIVGYKSVAWFRDRSNADLGLACVMTGGVATVFLFSAPSLYRAFDRLAGVANLAMVFLYSSVVVFAAGALVLLLRWTAGEGAAGR
;
A
#
# COMPACT_ATOMS: atom_id res chain seq x y z
N MET A 1 6.12 -19.60 -13.08
CA MET A 1 6.47 -19.78 -11.65
C MET A 1 6.54 -18.46 -10.91
N PHE A 2 7.37 -17.50 -11.34
CA PHE A 2 7.48 -16.18 -10.69
C PHE A 2 6.15 -15.42 -10.60
N ASP A 3 5.36 -15.35 -11.67
CA ASP A 3 4.04 -14.71 -11.66
C ASP A 3 3.12 -15.26 -10.56
N VAL A 4 3.08 -16.59 -10.39
CA VAL A 4 2.20 -17.24 -9.40
C VAL A 4 2.58 -16.84 -7.98
N ILE A 5 3.88 -16.73 -7.70
CA ILE A 5 4.40 -16.33 -6.39
C ILE A 5 4.04 -14.85 -6.12
N TYR A 6 4.33 -13.96 -7.07
CA TYR A 6 4.02 -12.54 -6.89
C TYR A 6 2.52 -12.27 -6.77
N LEU A 7 1.69 -12.98 -7.56
CA LEU A 7 0.24 -12.89 -7.48
C LEU A 7 -0.31 -13.45 -6.18
N SER A 8 0.19 -14.58 -5.68
CA SER A 8 -0.29 -15.13 -4.41
C SER A 8 0.08 -14.26 -3.22
N PHE A 9 1.31 -13.71 -3.18
CA PHE A 9 1.69 -12.73 -2.17
C PHE A 9 0.92 -11.42 -2.28
N GLY A 10 0.73 -10.89 -3.49
CA GLY A 10 -0.04 -9.66 -3.71
C GLY A 10 -1.51 -9.83 -3.32
N LEU A 11 -2.12 -10.97 -3.64
CA LEU A 11 -3.50 -11.27 -3.29
C LEU A 11 -3.65 -11.47 -1.77
N ALA A 12 -2.73 -12.18 -1.13
CA ALA A 12 -2.69 -12.28 0.34
C ALA A 12 -2.52 -10.92 1.01
N ALA A 13 -1.64 -10.06 0.48
CA ALA A 13 -1.44 -8.70 1.00
C ALA A 13 -2.71 -7.85 0.84
N TRP A 14 -3.40 -7.93 -0.30
CA TRP A 14 -4.67 -7.23 -0.51
C TRP A 14 -5.79 -7.75 0.39
N LEU A 15 -5.84 -9.05 0.70
CA LEU A 15 -6.78 -9.59 1.68
C LEU A 15 -6.53 -9.00 3.08
N ILE A 16 -5.27 -8.87 3.50
CA ILE A 16 -4.91 -8.24 4.78
C ILE A 16 -5.33 -6.76 4.79
N VAL A 17 -5.09 -6.04 3.69
CA VAL A 17 -5.51 -4.64 3.53
C VAL A 17 -7.03 -4.53 3.64
N GLY A 18 -7.77 -5.39 2.96
CA GLY A 18 -9.23 -5.44 3.03
C GLY A 18 -9.73 -5.70 4.45
N TYR A 19 -9.17 -6.72 5.13
CA TYR A 19 -9.52 -7.04 6.51
C TYR A 19 -9.28 -5.88 7.48
N LYS A 20 -8.09 -5.26 7.42
CA LYS A 20 -7.77 -4.10 8.27
C LYS A 20 -8.58 -2.87 7.90
N SER A 21 -8.89 -2.66 6.62
CA SER A 21 -9.72 -1.55 6.16
C SER A 21 -11.14 -1.67 6.71
N VAL A 22 -11.71 -2.88 6.72
CA VAL A 22 -13.02 -3.13 7.36
C VAL A 22 -12.97 -2.83 8.86
N ALA A 23 -11.90 -3.23 9.55
CA ALA A 23 -11.71 -2.87 10.96
C ALA A 23 -11.60 -1.34 11.15
N TRP A 24 -10.88 -0.64 10.27
CA TRP A 24 -10.78 0.82 10.28
C TRP A 24 -12.11 1.52 9.98
N PHE A 25 -12.92 0.99 9.07
CA PHE A 25 -14.25 1.55 8.82
C PHE A 25 -15.17 1.45 10.05
N ARG A 26 -14.95 0.46 10.93
CA ARG A 26 -15.68 0.33 12.20
C ARG A 26 -15.12 1.24 13.31
N ASP A 27 -13.83 1.57 13.26
CA ASP A 27 -13.16 2.51 14.17
C ASP A 27 -12.37 3.58 13.41
N ARG A 28 -13.10 4.54 12.81
CA ARG A 28 -12.48 5.62 12.02
C ARG A 28 -11.70 6.64 12.84
N SER A 29 -11.85 6.63 14.17
CA SER A 29 -11.09 7.51 15.05
C SER A 29 -9.60 7.16 15.10
N ASN A 30 -9.26 5.91 14.75
CA ASN A 30 -7.90 5.41 14.77
C ASN A 30 -7.15 5.76 13.48
N ALA A 31 -6.56 6.96 13.45
CA ALA A 31 -5.79 7.45 12.31
C ALA A 31 -4.52 6.61 12.02
N ASP A 32 -3.91 5.98 13.03
CA ASP A 32 -2.76 5.09 12.83
C ASP A 32 -3.15 3.81 12.07
N LEU A 33 -4.32 3.26 12.38
CA LEU A 33 -4.85 2.09 11.69
C LEU A 33 -5.14 2.41 10.21
N GLY A 34 -5.74 3.58 9.94
CA GLY A 34 -5.98 4.05 8.58
C GLY A 34 -4.68 4.25 7.80
N LEU A 35 -3.68 4.89 8.41
CA LEU A 35 -2.37 5.11 7.81
C LEU A 35 -1.65 3.78 7.51
N ALA A 36 -1.70 2.84 8.45
CA ALA A 36 -1.17 1.50 8.24
C ALA A 36 -1.87 0.75 7.09
N CYS A 37 -3.20 0.90 6.93
CA CYS A 37 -3.94 0.33 5.79
C CYS A 37 -3.46 0.92 4.46
N VAL A 38 -3.31 2.24 4.38
CA VAL A 38 -2.84 2.93 3.17
C VAL A 38 -1.43 2.51 2.80
N MET A 39 -0.52 2.46 3.77
CA MET A 39 0.86 2.00 3.56
C MET A 39 0.91 0.54 3.08
N THR A 40 0.15 -0.34 3.74
CA THR A 40 0.10 -1.76 3.37
C THR A 40 -0.54 -1.96 1.98
N GLY A 41 -1.54 -1.14 1.63
CA GLY A 41 -2.16 -1.11 0.30
C GLY A 41 -1.17 -0.71 -0.80
N GLY A 42 -0.32 0.28 -0.54
CA GLY A 42 0.78 0.64 -1.45
C GLY A 42 1.72 -0.53 -1.71
N VAL A 43 2.17 -1.22 -0.66
CA VAL A 43 3.05 -2.39 -0.80
C VAL A 43 2.37 -3.54 -1.54
N ALA A 44 1.10 -3.84 -1.20
CA ALA A 44 0.32 -4.88 -1.88
C ALA A 44 0.19 -4.60 -3.38
N THR A 45 0.05 -3.33 -3.77
CA THR A 45 -0.02 -2.87 -5.16
C THR A 45 1.31 -3.10 -5.89
N VAL A 46 2.46 -2.83 -5.24
CA VAL A 46 3.79 -3.12 -5.79
C VAL A 46 3.96 -4.62 -6.08
N PHE A 47 3.53 -5.50 -5.18
CA PHE A 47 3.58 -6.95 -5.39
C PHE A 47 2.72 -7.40 -6.57
N LEU A 48 1.52 -6.82 -6.73
CA LEU A 48 0.64 -7.11 -7.87
C LEU A 48 1.28 -6.71 -9.21
N PHE A 49 1.82 -5.50 -9.30
CA PHE A 49 2.41 -4.99 -10.55
C PHE A 49 3.82 -5.54 -10.84
N SER A 50 4.45 -6.20 -9.88
CA SER A 50 5.70 -6.93 -10.08
C SER A 50 5.51 -8.25 -10.87
N ALA A 51 4.27 -8.70 -11.06
CA ALA A 51 3.94 -9.85 -11.90
C ALA A 51 3.91 -9.45 -13.39
N PRO A 52 4.82 -9.96 -14.26
CA PRO A 52 4.89 -9.59 -15.67
C PRO A 52 3.59 -9.84 -16.45
N SER A 53 2.83 -10.86 -16.06
CA SER A 53 1.53 -11.18 -16.66
C SER A 53 0.49 -10.09 -16.40
N LEU A 54 0.45 -9.57 -15.17
CA LEU A 54 -0.49 -8.52 -14.76
C LEU A 54 -0.08 -7.17 -15.34
N TYR A 55 1.22 -6.86 -15.33
CA TYR A 55 1.79 -5.68 -16.00
C TYR A 55 1.33 -5.60 -17.47
N ARG A 56 1.50 -6.69 -18.24
CA ARG A 56 1.12 -6.71 -19.67
C ARG A 56 -0.38 -6.72 -19.89
N ALA A 57 -1.15 -7.38 -19.01
CA ALA A 57 -2.60 -7.38 -19.08
C ALA A 57 -3.17 -5.99 -18.81
N PHE A 58 -2.62 -5.27 -17.83
CA PHE A 58 -3.04 -3.93 -17.45
C PHE A 58 -2.69 -2.90 -18.53
N ASP A 59 -1.48 -2.94 -19.09
CA ASP A 59 -1.09 -2.09 -20.22
C ASP A 59 -1.98 -2.36 -21.46
N ARG A 60 -2.37 -3.62 -21.71
CA ARG A 60 -3.32 -3.97 -22.79
C ARG A 60 -4.74 -3.46 -22.52
N LEU A 61 -5.22 -3.53 -21.28
CA LEU A 61 -6.57 -3.12 -20.89
C LEU A 61 -6.73 -1.60 -20.86
N ALA A 62 -5.70 -0.90 -20.38
CA ALA A 62 -5.69 0.56 -20.32
C ALA A 62 -5.35 1.20 -21.68
N GLY A 63 -4.74 0.45 -22.60
CA GLY A 63 -4.30 0.96 -23.91
C GLY A 63 -3.14 1.96 -23.83
N VAL A 64 -2.56 2.16 -22.65
CA VAL A 64 -1.46 3.09 -22.37
C VAL A 64 -0.27 2.26 -21.90
N ALA A 65 0.82 2.29 -22.66
CA ALA A 65 2.06 1.64 -22.27
C ALA A 65 2.64 2.29 -21.01
N ASN A 66 3.20 1.48 -20.11
CA ASN A 66 3.96 1.91 -18.93
C ASN A 66 3.12 2.49 -17.78
N LEU A 67 1.80 2.31 -17.79
CA LEU A 67 0.90 2.82 -16.74
C LEU A 67 1.13 2.10 -15.41
N ALA A 68 1.43 0.81 -15.47
CA ALA A 68 1.76 0.00 -14.30
C ALA A 68 2.98 0.54 -13.54
N MET A 69 3.97 1.10 -14.24
CA MET A 69 5.15 1.70 -13.60
C MET A 69 4.77 2.96 -12.82
N VAL A 70 3.90 3.80 -13.37
CA VAL A 70 3.40 5.00 -12.68
C VAL A 70 2.69 4.61 -11.39
N PHE A 71 1.80 3.61 -11.45
CA PHE A 71 1.13 3.08 -10.25
C PHE A 71 2.10 2.54 -9.20
N LEU A 72 3.16 1.85 -9.65
CA LEU A 72 4.19 1.31 -8.77
C LEU A 72 4.94 2.45 -8.05
N TYR A 73 5.42 3.45 -8.79
CA TYR A 73 6.10 4.60 -8.19
C TYR A 73 5.18 5.42 -7.28
N SER A 74 3.92 5.65 -7.68
CA SER A 74 2.95 6.32 -6.83
C SER A 74 2.69 5.55 -5.53
N SER A 75 2.63 4.22 -5.59
CA SER A 75 2.45 3.37 -4.41
C SER A 75 3.63 3.48 -3.44
N VAL A 76 4.86 3.53 -3.98
CA VAL A 76 6.07 3.76 -3.19
C VAL A 76 6.07 5.14 -2.54
N VAL A 77 5.66 6.18 -3.27
CA VAL A 77 5.54 7.54 -2.73
C VAL A 77 4.50 7.60 -1.60
N VAL A 78 3.34 6.96 -1.78
CA VAL A 78 2.30 6.88 -0.74
C VAL A 78 2.83 6.17 0.51
N PHE A 79 3.56 5.06 0.33
CA PHE A 79 4.20 4.37 1.44
C PHE A 79 5.21 5.26 2.17
N ALA A 80 6.10 5.93 1.44
CA ALA A 80 7.12 6.81 2.01
C ALA A 80 6.49 8.00 2.75
N ALA A 81 5.45 8.61 2.18
CA ALA A 81 4.69 9.67 2.84
C ALA A 81 4.02 9.17 4.13
N GLY A 82 3.44 7.96 4.12
CA GLY A 82 2.85 7.37 5.31
C GLY A 82 3.88 7.09 6.40
N ALA A 83 5.05 6.58 6.04
CA ALA A 83 6.17 6.38 6.96
C ALA A 83 6.62 7.71 7.59
N LEU A 84 6.70 8.78 6.79
CA LEU A 84 7.04 10.12 7.28
C LEU A 84 6.01 10.63 8.28
N VAL A 85 4.71 10.45 8.00
CA VAL A 85 3.64 10.85 8.93
C VAL A 85 3.73 10.06 10.24
N LEU A 86 4.02 8.75 10.20
CA LEU A 86 4.23 7.96 11.41
C LEU A 86 5.42 8.48 12.22
N LEU A 87 6.55 8.78 11.55
CA LEU A 87 7.72 9.35 12.21
C LEU A 87 7.40 10.69 12.89
N LEU A 88 6.70 11.59 12.20
CA LEU A 88 6.29 12.88 12.77
C LEU A 88 5.35 12.73 13.96
N ARG A 89 4.40 11.78 13.90
CA ARG A 89 3.49 11.51 15.02
C ARG A 89 4.21 10.89 16.21
N TRP A 90 5.18 10.03 15.95
CA TRP A 90 6.01 9.44 16.99
C TRP A 90 6.86 10.49 17.71
N THR A 91 7.56 11.35 16.96
CA THR A 91 8.39 12.42 17.55
C THR A 91 7.58 13.50 18.26
N ALA A 92 6.37 13.81 17.76
CA ALA A 92 5.45 14.72 18.44
C ALA A 92 4.93 14.13 19.78
N GLY A 93 4.74 12.81 19.85
CA GLY A 93 4.39 12.10 21.07
C GLY A 93 5.49 12.15 22.13
N GLU A 94 6.76 11.99 21.73
CA GLU A 94 7.92 12.16 22.63
C GLU A 94 8.05 13.62 23.12
N GLY A 95 7.79 14.60 22.26
CA GLY A 95 7.81 16.02 22.63
C GLY A 95 6.69 16.44 23.61
N ALA A 96 5.57 15.70 23.65
CA ALA A 96 4.49 15.91 24.61
C ALA A 96 4.74 15.22 25.97
N ALA A 97 5.47 14.10 25.99
CA ALA A 97 5.86 13.42 27.22
C ALA A 97 7.08 14.06 27.93
N GLY A 98 7.81 14.94 27.24
CA GLY A 98 8.95 15.70 27.78
C GLY A 98 8.64 17.11 28.27
N ARG A 99 7.36 17.54 28.28
CA ARG A 99 6.88 18.80 28.87
C ARG A 99 6.03 18.52 30.10
#